data_AF-A0A956QXG5-F1
#
_entry.id   AF-A0A956QXG5-F1
#
_cell.length_a   1.000
_cell.length_b   1.000
_cell.length_c   1.000
_cell.angle_alpha   90.00
_cell.angle_beta   90.00
_cell.angle_gamma   90.00
#
_symmetry.space_group_name_H-M   'P 1'
#
loop_
_entity.id
_entity.type
_entity.pdbx_description
1 polymer ?
#
loop_
_entity_poly.entity_id
_entity_poly.type
_entity_poly.pdbx_seq_one_letter_code
_entity_poly.pdbx_strand_id
1 'polypeptide(L)'
;MVDRAARGKTRRRNIVLMDRDLAALLQLYLHRTITSSQLARLCFPEISYETARKRLRRLQQAGFTGSASSGRMEGRGRPELIYFLTTQGAKALEQHKGISWEEIPTGPPHTYHKEHFLRLVDVRLALADAEVQSMIRELDFATGREFWKELSGERAYGAEQADATISFSYPGYEQISVLLEIDTGNFRQTRHWEP
;
A
#
# COMPACT_ATOMS: atom_id res chain seq x y z
N MET A 1 38.74 17.64 -5.46
CA MET A 1 37.74 17.57 -6.55
C MET A 1 36.37 17.57 -5.89
N VAL A 2 35.64 18.69 -5.99
CA VAL A 2 34.48 19.01 -5.15
C VAL A 2 33.17 18.61 -5.84
N ASP A 3 32.27 18.08 -5.02
CA ASP A 3 30.86 17.72 -5.22
C ASP A 3 30.07 18.43 -6.32
N ARG A 4 29.27 17.64 -7.05
CA ARG A 4 28.03 18.10 -7.70
C ARG A 4 26.87 17.17 -7.39
N ALA A 5 26.47 17.15 -6.13
CA ALA A 5 25.14 16.72 -5.71
C ALA A 5 24.11 17.80 -6.09
N ALA A 6 23.65 17.81 -7.34
CA ALA A 6 22.51 18.62 -7.75
C ALA A 6 21.19 17.94 -7.29
N ARG A 7 20.91 17.97 -5.98
CA ARG A 7 19.54 17.77 -5.47
C ARG A 7 18.73 19.00 -5.87
N GLY A 8 18.11 18.93 -7.05
CA GLY A 8 17.16 19.95 -7.49
C GLY A 8 16.05 20.10 -6.44
N LYS A 9 16.04 21.22 -5.72
CA LYS A 9 14.94 21.61 -4.82
C LYS A 9 13.67 21.64 -5.67
N THR A 10 12.87 20.58 -5.57
CA THR A 10 11.60 20.49 -6.29
C THR A 10 10.70 21.59 -5.74
N ARG A 11 10.37 22.57 -6.59
CA ARG A 11 9.51 23.71 -6.23
C ARG A 11 8.18 23.12 -5.76
N ARG A 12 7.90 23.22 -4.45
CA ARG A 12 6.66 22.71 -3.84
C ARG A 12 5.49 23.40 -4.53
N ARG A 13 4.71 22.64 -5.29
CA ARG A 13 3.45 23.12 -5.84
C ARG A 13 2.40 22.90 -4.76
N ASN A 14 1.69 23.96 -4.38
CA ASN A 14 0.51 23.82 -3.54
C ASN A 14 -0.53 23.06 -4.35
N ILE A 15 -0.77 21.81 -3.95
CA ILE A 15 -1.81 20.96 -4.50
C ILE A 15 -2.91 20.89 -3.46
N VAL A 16 -4.15 21.13 -3.90
CA VAL A 16 -5.33 20.82 -3.09
C VAL A 16 -5.55 19.31 -3.19
N LEU A 17 -5.51 18.63 -2.05
CA LEU A 17 -5.79 17.20 -1.97
C LEU A 17 -7.29 16.98 -2.17
N MET A 18 -7.68 16.18 -3.15
CA MET A 18 -9.07 15.71 -3.27
C MET A 18 -9.24 14.38 -2.53
N ASP A 19 -10.48 13.93 -2.36
CA ASP A 19 -10.79 12.67 -1.67
C ASP A 19 -10.05 11.45 -2.23
N ARG A 20 -9.89 11.37 -3.56
CA ARG A 20 -9.12 10.28 -4.19
C ARG A 20 -7.61 10.36 -3.88
N ASP A 21 -7.08 11.55 -3.68
CA ASP A 21 -5.68 11.71 -3.27
C ASP A 21 -5.50 11.26 -1.82
N LEU A 22 -6.44 11.64 -0.94
CA LEU A 22 -6.49 11.18 0.45
C LEU A 22 -6.67 9.66 0.54
N ALA A 23 -7.49 9.07 -0.32
CA ALA A 23 -7.63 7.62 -0.43
C ALA A 23 -6.30 6.95 -0.81
N ALA A 24 -5.54 7.53 -1.75
CA ALA A 24 -4.22 7.01 -2.11
C ALA A 24 -3.21 7.11 -0.95
N LEU A 25 -3.24 8.20 -0.17
CA LEU A 25 -2.42 8.32 1.03
C LEU A 25 -2.83 7.30 2.09
N LEU A 26 -4.13 7.09 2.29
CA LEU A 26 -4.66 6.11 3.23
C LEU A 26 -4.26 4.68 2.85
N GLN A 27 -4.31 4.32 1.56
CA GLN A 27 -3.82 3.01 1.11
C GLN A 27 -2.32 2.83 1.39
N LEU A 28 -1.51 3.88 1.22
CA LEU A 28 -0.08 3.83 1.56
C LEU A 28 0.19 3.76 3.06
N TYR A 29 -0.74 4.26 3.90
CA TYR A 29 -0.71 4.02 5.34
C TYR A 29 -0.97 2.55 5.63
N LEU A 30 -2.08 2.00 5.11
CA LEU A 30 -2.53 0.63 5.38
C LEU A 30 -1.55 -0.45 4.89
N HIS A 31 -0.95 -0.25 3.73
CA HIS A 31 -0.11 -1.26 3.09
C HIS A 31 1.38 -0.93 3.14
N ARG A 32 1.77 0.25 3.64
CA ARG A 32 3.15 0.80 3.72
C ARG A 32 3.84 1.03 2.38
N THR A 33 3.77 0.07 1.45
CA THR A 33 4.22 0.19 0.08
C THR A 33 3.28 -0.42 -0.92
N ILE A 34 3.11 0.29 -2.04
CA ILE A 34 2.23 -0.10 -3.13
C ILE A 34 2.90 0.26 -4.45
N THR A 35 2.79 -0.59 -5.48
CA THR A 35 3.27 -0.24 -6.82
C THR A 35 2.38 0.79 -7.52
N SER A 36 2.86 1.34 -8.63
CA SER A 36 2.10 2.30 -9.44
C SER A 36 0.81 1.70 -9.99
N SER A 37 0.85 0.45 -10.46
CA SER A 37 -0.32 -0.26 -11.01
C SER A 37 -1.31 -0.63 -9.92
N GLN A 38 -0.83 -1.16 -8.79
CA GLN A 38 -1.67 -1.49 -7.65
C GLN A 38 -2.39 -0.26 -7.10
N LEU A 39 -1.67 0.85 -6.87
CA LEU A 39 -2.26 2.07 -6.33
C LEU A 39 -3.24 2.72 -7.31
N ALA A 40 -2.97 2.63 -8.61
CA ALA A 40 -3.91 3.05 -9.65
C ALA A 40 -5.22 2.25 -9.57
N ARG A 41 -5.14 0.93 -9.46
CA ARG A 41 -6.33 0.06 -9.36
C ARG A 41 -7.13 0.31 -8.08
N LEU A 42 -6.45 0.47 -6.93
CA LEU A 42 -7.11 0.70 -5.64
C LEU A 42 -7.86 2.03 -5.57
N CYS A 43 -7.26 3.12 -6.09
CA CYS A 43 -7.76 4.49 -5.84
C CYS A 43 -8.32 5.19 -7.07
N PHE A 44 -8.09 4.63 -8.25
CA PHE A 44 -8.42 5.25 -9.53
C PHE A 44 -9.06 4.27 -10.53
N PRO A 45 -10.01 3.40 -10.12
CA PRO A 45 -10.58 2.38 -11.02
C PRO A 45 -11.33 2.98 -12.22
N GLU A 46 -11.93 4.17 -12.04
CA GLU A 46 -12.76 4.84 -13.05
C GLU A 46 -11.98 5.61 -14.12
N ILE A 47 -10.64 5.65 -14.05
CA ILE A 47 -9.82 6.44 -14.99
C ILE A 47 -8.70 5.59 -15.57
N SER A 48 -8.17 6.02 -16.72
CA SER A 48 -7.05 5.34 -17.33
C SER A 48 -5.82 5.33 -16.43
N TYR A 49 -5.01 4.29 -16.55
CA TYR A 49 -3.75 4.14 -15.83
C TYR A 49 -2.81 5.34 -16.04
N GLU A 50 -2.74 5.90 -17.25
CA GLU A 50 -1.90 7.06 -17.56
C GLU A 50 -2.35 8.30 -16.77
N THR A 51 -3.66 8.46 -16.60
CA THR A 51 -4.25 9.57 -15.85
C THR A 51 -3.98 9.40 -14.35
N ALA A 52 -4.18 8.19 -13.82
CA ALA A 52 -3.80 7.84 -12.45
C ALA A 52 -2.31 8.09 -12.21
N ARG A 53 -1.43 7.64 -13.11
CA ARG A 53 0.02 7.84 -13.03
C ARG A 53 0.42 9.31 -13.02
N LYS A 54 -0.20 10.15 -13.86
CA LYS A 54 0.02 11.61 -13.84
C LYS A 54 -0.35 12.21 -12.49
N ARG A 55 -1.43 11.73 -11.87
CA ARG A 55 -1.89 12.19 -10.55
C ARG A 55 -0.97 11.72 -9.42
N LEU A 56 -0.57 10.45 -9.40
CA LEU A 56 0.42 9.93 -8.46
C LEU A 56 1.75 10.69 -8.52
N ARG A 57 2.21 11.03 -9.74
CA ARG A 57 3.40 11.86 -9.93
C ARG A 57 3.24 13.27 -9.34
N ARG A 58 2.03 13.85 -9.39
CA ARG A 58 1.76 15.16 -8.77
C ARG A 58 1.83 15.08 -7.25
N LEU A 59 1.27 14.03 -6.64
CA LEU A 59 1.37 13.79 -5.19
C LEU A 59 2.83 13.65 -4.74
N GLN A 60 3.63 12.91 -5.53
CA GLN A 60 5.06 12.78 -5.31
C GLN A 60 5.78 14.14 -5.41
N GLN A 61 5.51 14.92 -6.45
CA GLN A 61 6.13 16.23 -6.66
C GLN A 61 5.76 17.25 -5.57
N ALA A 62 4.57 17.14 -4.99
CA ALA A 62 4.14 17.95 -3.85
C ALA A 62 4.74 17.48 -2.52
N GLY A 63 5.39 16.32 -2.50
CA GLY A 63 6.10 15.78 -1.35
C GLY A 63 5.28 14.87 -0.44
N PHE A 64 4.02 14.57 -0.77
CA PHE A 64 3.16 13.71 0.06
C PHE A 64 3.58 12.24 0.01
N THR A 65 4.16 11.80 -1.12
CA THR A 65 4.65 10.42 -1.30
C THR A 65 6.10 10.42 -1.76
N GLY A 66 6.85 9.42 -1.29
CA GLY A 66 8.15 9.06 -1.85
C GLY A 66 7.98 7.96 -2.90
N SER A 67 9.03 7.72 -3.69
CA SER A 67 9.03 6.60 -4.63
C SER A 67 10.40 5.95 -4.71
N ALA A 68 10.42 4.61 -4.80
CA ALA A 68 11.58 3.82 -5.16
C ALA A 68 11.29 3.03 -6.45
N SER A 69 12.34 2.71 -7.22
CA SER A 69 12.18 1.81 -8.37
C SER A 69 12.04 0.36 -7.89
N SER A 70 11.25 -0.45 -8.59
CA SER A 70 11.23 -1.90 -8.40
C SER A 70 12.55 -2.58 -8.80
N GLY A 71 13.44 -1.86 -9.50
CA GLY A 71 14.57 -2.47 -10.19
C GLY A 71 14.14 -3.05 -11.53
N ARG A 72 15.12 -3.32 -12.42
CA ARG A 72 14.88 -4.10 -13.64
C ARG A 72 14.84 -5.57 -13.24
N MET A 73 13.67 -6.20 -13.32
CA MET A 73 13.57 -7.65 -13.30
C MET A 73 13.69 -8.13 -14.75
N GLU A 74 14.61 -9.07 -15.02
CA GLU A 74 14.75 -9.67 -16.35
C GLU A 74 13.40 -10.25 -16.79
N GLY A 75 12.98 -9.95 -18.03
CA GLY A 75 11.70 -10.40 -18.59
C GLY A 75 10.45 -9.60 -18.16
N ARG A 76 10.53 -8.71 -17.16
CA ARG A 76 9.38 -7.89 -16.71
C ARG A 76 9.51 -6.42 -17.11
N GLY A 77 9.18 -6.12 -18.36
CA GLY A 77 8.81 -4.78 -18.84
C GLY A 77 9.59 -3.58 -18.28
N ARG A 78 8.91 -2.44 -18.14
CA ARG A 78 9.47 -1.23 -17.53
C ARG A 78 9.34 -1.33 -16.00
N PRO A 79 10.41 -1.04 -15.23
CA PRO A 79 10.34 -0.99 -13.77
C PRO A 79 9.19 -0.09 -13.30
N GLU A 80 8.38 -0.60 -12.36
CA GLU A 80 7.35 0.19 -11.72
C GLU A 80 7.93 1.02 -10.59
N LEU A 81 7.27 2.14 -10.27
CA LEU A 81 7.57 2.87 -9.04
C LEU A 81 6.77 2.22 -7.91
N ILE A 82 7.44 1.96 -6.79
CA ILE A 82 6.83 1.66 -5.50
C ILE A 82 6.73 2.98 -4.73
N TYR A 83 5.52 3.31 -4.29
CA TYR A 83 5.24 4.48 -3.47
C TYR A 83 5.20 4.12 -1.99
N PHE A 84 5.53 5.10 -1.15
CA PHE A 84 5.44 5.06 0.31
C PHE A 84 5.12 6.46 0.84
N LEU A 85 4.59 6.54 2.06
CA LEU A 85 4.28 7.83 2.70
C LEU A 85 5.54 8.59 3.12
N THR A 86 5.52 9.90 2.96
CA THR A 86 6.47 10.79 3.62
C THR A 86 5.86 11.37 4.89
N THR A 87 6.68 12.05 5.71
CA THR A 87 6.20 12.85 6.84
C THR A 87 5.14 13.88 6.44
N GLN A 88 5.22 14.45 5.24
CA GLN A 88 4.22 15.40 4.77
C GLN A 88 2.91 14.70 4.40
N GLY A 89 2.97 13.49 3.82
CA GLY A 89 1.78 12.66 3.58
C GLY A 89 1.10 12.24 4.89
N ALA A 90 1.89 11.83 5.89
CA ALA A 90 1.40 11.49 7.22
C ALA A 90 0.67 12.67 7.89
N LYS A 91 1.27 13.86 7.88
CA LYS A 91 0.63 15.09 8.40
C LYS A 91 -0.65 15.46 7.66
N ALA A 92 -0.73 15.19 6.36
CA ALA A 92 -1.96 15.39 5.61
C ALA A 92 -3.05 14.39 6.04
N LEU A 93 -2.70 13.14 6.35
CA LEU A 93 -3.65 12.18 6.89
C LEU A 93 -4.13 12.58 8.29
N GLU A 94 -3.26 13.07 9.15
CA GLU A 94 -3.67 13.62 10.46
C GLU A 94 -4.70 14.74 10.29
N GLN A 95 -4.41 15.72 9.45
CA GLN A 95 -5.30 16.87 9.23
C GLN A 95 -6.67 16.49 8.67
N HIS A 96 -6.75 15.46 7.84
CA HIS A 96 -7.97 15.10 7.10
C HIS A 96 -8.71 13.87 7.66
N LYS A 97 -8.04 13.02 8.43
CA LYS A 97 -8.56 11.74 8.94
C LYS A 97 -8.36 11.57 10.45
N GLY A 98 -7.63 12.45 11.12
CA GLY A 98 -7.38 12.38 12.56
C GLY A 98 -6.39 11.30 12.98
N ILE A 99 -5.70 10.65 12.04
CA ILE A 99 -4.70 9.61 12.31
C ILE A 99 -3.42 10.28 12.81
N SER A 100 -2.94 9.92 14.00
CA SER A 100 -1.74 10.53 14.57
C SER A 100 -0.52 10.33 13.65
N TRP A 101 0.10 11.43 13.20
CA TRP A 101 1.22 11.35 12.26
C TRP A 101 2.46 10.67 12.85
N GLU A 102 2.59 10.64 14.19
CA GLU A 102 3.70 9.99 14.90
C GLU A 102 3.63 8.47 14.82
N GLU A 103 2.42 7.93 14.64
CA GLU A 103 2.17 6.50 14.52
C GLU A 103 2.29 6.02 13.07
N ILE A 104 2.24 6.93 12.09
CA ILE A 104 2.32 6.61 10.67
C ILE A 104 3.77 6.31 10.27
N PRO A 105 4.08 5.09 9.80
CA PRO A 105 5.40 4.78 9.27
C PRO A 105 5.68 5.59 8.00
N THR A 106 6.79 6.32 7.98
CA THR A 106 7.20 7.14 6.83
C THR A 106 8.57 6.74 6.31
N GLY A 107 8.76 6.88 5.00
CA GLY A 107 9.97 6.47 4.30
C GLY A 107 9.85 5.09 3.62
N PRO A 108 10.86 4.70 2.84
CA PRO A 108 10.85 3.42 2.15
C PRO A 108 10.94 2.28 3.17
N PRO A 109 10.17 1.19 3.03
CA PRO A 109 10.32 0.03 3.87
C PRO A 109 11.65 -0.67 3.57
N HIS A 110 12.08 -1.49 4.52
CA HIS A 110 13.23 -2.34 4.36
C HIS A 110 13.05 -3.30 3.16
N THR A 111 14.11 -3.55 2.39
CA THR A 111 14.07 -4.37 1.16
C THR A 111 13.43 -5.75 1.39
N TYR A 112 13.71 -6.37 2.55
CA TYR A 112 13.16 -7.68 2.92
C TYR A 112 11.64 -7.71 3.07
N HIS A 113 10.99 -6.64 3.52
CA HIS A 113 9.54 -6.62 3.76
C HIS A 113 8.76 -6.07 2.57
N LYS A 114 9.46 -5.51 1.58
CA LYS A 114 8.83 -4.89 0.42
C LYS A 114 7.98 -5.88 -0.36
N GLU A 115 8.51 -7.06 -0.67
CA GLU A 115 7.76 -8.08 -1.42
C GLU A 115 6.52 -8.53 -0.63
N HIS A 116 6.69 -8.78 0.67
CA HIS A 116 5.59 -9.14 1.56
C HIS A 116 4.42 -8.14 1.50
N PHE A 117 4.68 -6.83 1.63
CA PHE A 117 3.64 -5.80 1.53
C PHE A 117 2.99 -5.75 0.15
N LEU A 118 3.78 -5.90 -0.92
CA LEU A 118 3.23 -5.91 -2.28
C LEU A 118 2.31 -7.10 -2.51
N ARG A 119 2.63 -8.28 -1.97
CA ARG A 119 1.78 -9.47 -2.05
C ARG A 119 0.48 -9.31 -1.29
N LEU A 120 0.52 -8.65 -0.14
CA LEU A 120 -0.70 -8.34 0.60
C LEU A 120 -1.67 -7.48 -0.22
N VAL A 121 -1.13 -6.53 -0.99
CA VAL A 121 -1.93 -5.69 -1.89
C VAL A 121 -2.48 -6.50 -3.08
N ASP A 122 -1.72 -7.46 -3.61
CA ASP A 122 -2.20 -8.34 -4.67
C ASP A 122 -3.42 -9.15 -4.21
N VAL A 123 -3.39 -9.68 -2.99
CA VAL A 123 -4.53 -10.41 -2.41
C VAL A 123 -5.74 -9.47 -2.26
N ARG A 124 -5.54 -8.25 -1.75
CA ARG A 124 -6.62 -7.26 -1.64
C ARG A 124 -7.27 -6.96 -2.99
N LEU A 125 -6.47 -6.75 -4.03
CA LEU A 125 -6.95 -6.48 -5.38
C LEU A 125 -7.73 -7.67 -5.96
N ALA A 126 -7.23 -8.90 -5.78
CA ALA A 126 -7.90 -10.09 -6.26
C ALA A 126 -9.28 -10.27 -5.59
N LEU A 127 -9.38 -10.01 -4.28
CA LEU A 127 -10.65 -10.07 -3.56
C LEU A 127 -11.61 -8.95 -3.99
N ALA A 128 -11.11 -7.73 -4.20
CA ALA A 128 -11.91 -6.64 -4.73
C ALA A 128 -12.46 -6.96 -6.14
N ASP A 129 -11.65 -7.56 -7.02
CA ASP A 129 -12.11 -8.02 -8.32
C ASP A 129 -13.19 -9.11 -8.19
N ALA A 130 -13.02 -10.05 -7.25
CA ALA A 130 -13.99 -11.11 -6.98
C ALA A 130 -15.33 -10.55 -6.46
N GLU A 131 -15.30 -9.50 -5.64
CA GLU A 131 -16.49 -8.80 -5.17
C GLU A 131 -17.21 -8.08 -6.33
N VAL A 132 -16.47 -7.37 -7.19
CA VAL A 132 -17.03 -6.72 -8.39
C VAL A 132 -17.66 -7.75 -9.32
N GLN A 133 -17.08 -8.95 -9.42
CA GLN A 133 -17.62 -10.08 -10.19
C GLN A 133 -18.77 -10.80 -9.48
N SER A 134 -19.21 -10.32 -8.32
CA SER A 134 -20.26 -10.92 -7.49
C SER A 134 -19.97 -12.38 -7.04
N MET A 135 -18.69 -12.79 -7.03
CA MET A 135 -18.26 -14.09 -6.51
C MET A 135 -18.30 -14.12 -4.99
N ILE A 136 -17.99 -12.97 -4.37
CA ILE A 136 -18.11 -12.72 -2.94
C ILE A 136 -18.89 -11.41 -2.71
N ARG A 137 -19.30 -11.15 -1.47
CA ARG A 137 -20.01 -9.93 -1.06
C ARG A 137 -19.51 -9.46 0.30
N GLU A 138 -19.77 -8.18 0.59
CA GLU A 138 -19.50 -7.58 1.90
C GLU A 138 -18.03 -7.74 2.30
N LEU A 139 -17.13 -7.50 1.34
CA LEU A 139 -15.70 -7.62 1.55
C LEU A 139 -15.23 -6.55 2.53
N ASP A 140 -14.72 -7.00 3.67
CA ASP A 140 -13.89 -6.22 4.57
C ASP A 140 -12.46 -6.77 4.54
N PHE A 141 -11.48 -5.87 4.47
CA PHE A 141 -10.07 -6.23 4.41
C PHE A 141 -9.28 -5.24 5.27
N ALA A 142 -8.80 -5.72 6.41
CA ALA A 142 -8.03 -4.96 7.38
C ALA A 142 -6.60 -5.51 7.48
N THR A 143 -5.58 -4.65 7.37
CA THR A 143 -4.17 -5.02 7.53
C THR A 143 -3.69 -4.84 8.98
N GLY A 144 -2.67 -5.62 9.38
CA GLY A 144 -2.21 -5.76 10.77
C GLY A 144 -1.69 -4.51 11.52
N ARG A 145 -1.63 -4.67 12.85
CA ARG A 145 -1.27 -3.78 14.00
C ARG A 145 -1.96 -2.42 14.16
N GLU A 146 -2.18 -1.63 13.11
CA GLU A 146 -2.55 -0.21 13.28
C GLU A 146 -4.06 0.05 13.24
N PHE A 147 -4.87 -0.82 12.61
CA PHE A 147 -6.32 -0.56 12.48
C PHE A 147 -7.14 -0.84 13.75
N TRP A 148 -6.76 -1.83 14.57
CA TRP A 148 -7.56 -2.27 15.73
C TRP A 148 -7.33 -1.43 17.00
N LYS A 149 -6.27 -0.63 17.06
CA LYS A 149 -6.01 0.24 18.23
C LYS A 149 -6.88 1.49 18.24
N GLU A 150 -7.26 2.02 17.08
CA GLU A 150 -7.96 3.30 16.97
C GLU A 150 -9.46 3.19 16.65
N LEU A 151 -9.95 2.07 16.07
CA LEU A 151 -11.32 2.02 15.50
C LEU A 151 -12.28 1.00 16.13
N SER A 152 -11.79 -0.01 16.85
CA SER A 152 -12.60 -1.16 17.26
C SER A 152 -12.25 -1.56 18.68
N GLY A 153 -13.03 -1.10 19.65
CA GLY A 153 -12.85 -1.40 21.08
C GLY A 153 -12.96 -2.89 21.47
N GLU A 154 -13.07 -3.81 20.51
CA GLU A 154 -13.15 -5.25 20.74
C GLU A 154 -12.01 -5.99 20.01
N ARG A 155 -11.21 -6.73 20.78
CA ARG A 155 -10.12 -7.58 20.28
C ARG A 155 -10.64 -8.98 19.98
N ALA A 156 -10.47 -9.47 18.75
CA ALA A 156 -10.49 -10.90 18.48
C ALA A 156 -9.14 -11.53 18.88
N TYR A 157 -9.17 -12.56 19.72
CA TYR A 157 -7.97 -13.31 20.15
C TYR A 157 -7.28 -13.93 18.92
N GLY A 158 -5.98 -13.64 18.70
CA GLY A 158 -5.20 -14.17 17.57
C GLY A 158 -5.06 -13.24 16.35
N ALA A 159 -5.87 -12.18 16.24
CA ALA A 159 -5.75 -11.18 15.18
C ALA A 159 -4.45 -10.34 15.26
N GLU A 160 -3.77 -10.37 16.41
CA GLU A 160 -2.55 -9.59 16.66
C GLU A 160 -1.32 -10.06 15.86
N GLN A 161 -1.36 -11.28 15.30
CA GLN A 161 -0.24 -11.88 14.54
C GLN A 161 -0.52 -12.02 13.03
N ALA A 162 -1.76 -11.85 12.58
CA ALA A 162 -2.10 -11.95 11.17
C ALA A 162 -1.67 -10.69 10.39
N ASP A 163 -1.26 -10.87 9.12
CA ASP A 163 -0.93 -9.76 8.23
C ASP A 163 -2.18 -9.02 7.77
N ALA A 164 -3.29 -9.75 7.62
CA ALA A 164 -4.60 -9.18 7.43
C ALA A 164 -5.72 -10.04 8.04
N THR A 165 -6.82 -9.39 8.39
CA THR A 165 -8.11 -10.03 8.66
C THR A 165 -9.04 -9.68 7.49
N ILE A 166 -9.66 -10.71 6.92
CA ILE A 166 -10.48 -10.60 5.72
C ILE A 166 -11.84 -11.21 6.03
N SER A 167 -12.91 -10.44 5.86
CA SER A 167 -14.28 -10.93 6.07
C SER A 167 -15.08 -10.77 4.78
N PHE A 168 -15.85 -11.78 4.40
CA PHE A 168 -16.71 -11.73 3.21
C PHE A 168 -17.75 -12.86 3.26
N SER A 169 -18.79 -12.79 2.44
CA SER A 169 -19.78 -13.86 2.26
C SER A 169 -19.81 -14.36 0.82
N TYR A 170 -20.12 -15.65 0.64
CA TYR A 170 -20.51 -16.17 -0.67
C TYR A 170 -22.01 -15.93 -0.90
N PRO A 171 -22.50 -15.80 -2.15
CA PRO A 171 -23.91 -15.61 -2.42
C PRO A 171 -24.78 -16.71 -1.78
N GLY A 172 -25.63 -16.33 -0.82
CA GLY A 172 -26.53 -17.25 -0.12
C GLY A 172 -25.92 -17.95 1.10
N TYR A 173 -24.71 -17.57 1.52
CA TYR A 173 -24.03 -18.11 2.69
C TYR A 173 -23.77 -17.02 3.73
N GLU A 174 -23.54 -17.44 4.98
CA GLU A 174 -23.13 -16.54 6.06
C GLU A 174 -21.72 -15.97 5.80
N GLN A 175 -21.44 -14.84 6.44
CA GLN A 175 -20.13 -14.22 6.38
C GLN A 175 -19.08 -15.09 7.08
N ILE A 176 -17.94 -15.24 6.43
CA ILE A 176 -16.75 -15.90 6.99
C ILE A 176 -15.66 -14.87 7.25
N SER A 177 -14.81 -15.14 8.24
CA SER A 177 -13.62 -14.35 8.52
C SER A 177 -12.37 -15.22 8.42
N VAL A 178 -11.33 -14.69 7.78
CA VAL A 178 -10.07 -15.37 7.48
C VAL A 178 -8.93 -14.53 8.04
N LEU A 179 -8.09 -15.15 8.86
CA LEU A 179 -6.81 -14.58 9.27
C LEU A 179 -5.77 -14.98 8.23
N LEU A 180 -5.20 -13.98 7.55
CA LEU A 180 -4.20 -14.17 6.51
C LEU A 180 -2.80 -13.97 7.07
N GLU A 181 -1.92 -14.93 6.78
CA GLU A 181 -0.47 -14.83 6.98
C GLU A 181 0.24 -15.11 5.65
N ILE A 182 1.13 -14.20 5.24
CA ILE A 182 1.95 -14.31 4.05
C ILE A 182 3.39 -14.60 4.49
N ASP A 183 3.73 -15.88 4.51
CA ASP A 183 5.12 -16.29 4.60
C ASP A 183 5.80 -16.09 3.24
N THR A 184 6.71 -15.14 3.14
CA THR A 184 7.53 -14.97 1.93
C THR A 184 8.66 -16.00 1.83
N GLY A 185 8.71 -16.95 2.76
CA GLY A 185 9.82 -17.84 2.98
C GLY A 185 10.99 -17.06 3.56
N ASN A 186 11.62 -17.60 4.59
CA ASN A 186 12.99 -17.22 4.90
C ASN A 186 13.87 -17.61 3.71
N PHE A 187 14.07 -16.72 2.73
CA PHE A 187 15.21 -16.76 1.81
C PHE A 187 16.48 -16.46 2.60
N ARG A 188 16.80 -17.31 3.60
CA ARG A 188 18.19 -17.62 3.84
C ARG A 188 18.62 -18.26 2.54
N GLN A 189 19.53 -17.62 1.81
CA GLN A 189 20.35 -18.33 0.84
C GLN A 189 20.98 -19.50 1.61
N THR A 190 20.35 -20.66 1.59
CA THR A 190 21.04 -21.90 1.91
C THR A 190 22.11 -21.98 0.83
N ARG A 191 23.37 -21.79 1.22
CA ARG A 191 24.57 -21.83 0.36
C ARG A 191 24.75 -23.16 -0.41
N HIS A 192 23.74 -24.03 -0.43
CA HIS A 192 23.81 -25.40 -0.91
C HIS A 192 22.51 -25.75 -1.65
N TRP A 193 22.32 -25.16 -2.82
CA TRP A 193 21.55 -25.80 -3.88
C TRP A 193 22.13 -25.34 -5.22
N GLU A 194 22.92 -26.21 -5.82
CA GLU A 194 23.20 -26.20 -7.26
C GLU A 194 22.38 -27.34 -7.89
N PRO A 195 21.94 -27.17 -9.16
CA PRO A 195 20.93 -28.01 -9.81
C PRO A 195 21.32 -29.49 -9.97
#